data_AF-A0A962QMN7-F1
#
_entry.id   AF-A0A962QMN7-F1
#
_cell.length_a   1.000
_cell.length_b   1.000
_cell.length_c   1.000
_cell.angle_alpha   90.00
_cell.angle_beta   90.00
_cell.angle_gamma   90.00
#
_symmetry.space_group_name_H-M   'P 1'
#
loop_
_entity.id
_entity.type
_entity.pdbx_description
1 polymer ?
#
loop_
_entity_poly.entity_id
_entity_poly.type
_entity_poly.pdbx_seq_one_letter_code
_entity_poly.pdbx_strand_id
1 'polypeptide(L)'
;MLIIRFLPRLPAAFVVVGLSIVLLKSLGLDQQGVSVLGDVPGSLPSIVLPSFHTSAFNDLFGAAGIMVVSFTSGVLTAKSFARRNGYEVNANQELIGLGACNLVSCLTPGCPGDRCGFEDGGQ
;
A
#
# COMPACT_ATOMS: atom_id res chain seq x y z
N MET A 1 -19.22 20.24 -0.56
CA MET A 1 -17.92 20.83 -0.97
C MET A 1 -17.48 22.04 -0.13
N LEU A 2 -18.32 22.64 0.73
CA LEU A 2 -18.01 23.86 1.48
C LEU A 2 -17.29 23.67 2.83
N ILE A 3 -17.34 22.46 3.42
CA ILE A 3 -16.85 22.18 4.79
C ILE A 3 -15.33 22.03 4.91
N ILE A 4 -14.61 21.89 3.79
CA ILE A 4 -13.17 21.58 3.75
C ILE A 4 -12.29 22.84 3.89
N ARG A 5 -12.89 24.03 3.91
CA ARG A 5 -12.16 25.31 3.88
C ARG A 5 -11.75 25.82 5.26
N PHE A 6 -12.30 25.24 6.34
CA PHE A 6 -12.06 25.74 7.71
C PHE A 6 -11.05 24.93 8.53
N LEU A 7 -10.64 23.74 8.07
CA LEU A 7 -9.57 22.94 8.68
C LEU A 7 -8.51 22.55 7.62
N PRO A 8 -7.66 23.49 7.17
CA PRO A 8 -6.64 23.27 6.12
C PRO A 8 -5.50 22.33 6.54
N ARG A 9 -5.60 21.64 7.68
CA ARG A 9 -4.56 20.74 8.22
C ARG A 9 -4.97 19.28 8.35
N LEU A 10 -6.26 18.95 8.23
CA LEU A 10 -6.71 17.56 8.28
C LEU A 10 -7.02 17.09 6.86
N PRO A 11 -6.32 16.06 6.34
CA PRO A 11 -6.65 15.47 5.05
C PRO A 11 -8.12 15.05 5.03
N ALA A 12 -8.84 15.40 3.95
CA ALA A 12 -10.27 15.13 3.83
C ALA A 12 -10.62 13.65 4.06
N ALA A 13 -9.71 12.74 3.74
CA ALA A 13 -9.85 11.31 4.01
C ALA A 13 -10.13 11.00 5.49
N PHE A 14 -9.40 11.62 6.43
CA PHE A 14 -9.62 11.38 7.86
C PHE A 14 -10.97 11.90 8.34
N VAL A 15 -11.39 13.06 7.81
CA VAL A 15 -12.69 13.65 8.15
C VAL A 15 -13.82 12.75 7.70
N VAL A 16 -13.74 12.23 6.47
CA VAL A 16 -14.74 11.31 5.92
C VAL A 16 -14.79 10.02 6.72
N VAL A 17 -13.64 9.39 6.99
CA VAL A 17 -13.58 8.15 7.77
C VAL A 17 -14.15 8.36 9.18
N GLY A 18 -13.72 9.41 9.88
CA GLY A 18 -14.20 9.72 11.22
C GLY A 18 -15.72 9.98 11.26
N LEU A 19 -16.23 10.76 10.31
CA LEU A 19 -17.66 11.05 10.21
C LEU A 19 -18.47 9.77 9.92
N SER A 20 -17.98 8.92 9.01
CA SER A 20 -18.61 7.63 8.70
C SER A 20 -18.71 6.73 9.95
N ILE A 21 -17.65 6.63 10.75
CA ILE A 21 -17.65 5.84 11.99
C ILE A 21 -18.69 6.38 12.98
N VAL A 22 -18.75 7.71 13.17
CA VAL A 22 -19.74 8.34 14.07
C VAL A 22 -21.17 8.14 13.58
N LEU A 23 -21.42 8.27 12.27
CA LEU A 23 -22.73 8.04 11.66
C LEU A 23 -23.18 6.58 11.80
N LEU A 24 -22.30 5.62 11.48
CA LEU A 24 -22.59 4.19 11.63
C LEU A 24 -22.96 3.85 13.07
N LYS A 25 -22.24 4.39 14.05
CA LYS A 25 -22.48 4.14 15.48
C LYS A 25 -23.74 4.83 16.01
N SER A 26 -24.03 6.05 15.55
CA SER A 26 -25.18 6.84 16.04
C SER A 26 -26.52 6.39 15.46
N LEU A 27 -26.53 5.93 14.20
CA LEU A 27 -27.74 5.43 13.55
C LEU A 27 -27.90 3.90 13.70
N GLY A 28 -26.94 3.21 14.30
CA GLY A 28 -27.00 1.77 14.56
C GLY A 28 -27.01 0.90 13.28
N LEU A 29 -26.41 1.39 12.18
CA LEU A 29 -26.43 0.69 10.88
C LEU A 29 -25.69 -0.64 10.89
N ASP A 30 -24.80 -0.86 11.86
CA ASP A 30 -24.16 -2.15 12.12
C ASP A 30 -25.20 -3.28 12.24
N GLN A 31 -26.35 -3.00 12.86
CA GLN A 31 -27.46 -3.96 13.03
C GLN A 31 -28.42 -4.00 11.83
N GLN A 32 -28.23 -3.14 10.83
CA GLN A 32 -29.09 -3.02 9.64
C GLN A 32 -28.45 -3.66 8.39
N GLY A 33 -27.42 -4.47 8.56
CA GLY A 33 -26.78 -5.23 7.48
C GLY A 33 -25.61 -4.52 6.80
N VAL A 34 -25.09 -3.43 7.38
CA VAL A 34 -23.84 -2.82 6.91
C VAL A 34 -22.67 -3.62 7.47
N SER A 35 -21.84 -4.19 6.59
CA SER A 35 -20.61 -4.89 6.99
C SER A 35 -19.62 -3.88 7.58
N VAL A 36 -19.43 -3.98 8.90
CA VAL A 36 -18.42 -3.21 9.63
C VAL A 36 -17.14 -4.03 9.72
N LEU A 37 -16.00 -3.36 9.57
CA LEU A 37 -14.68 -3.98 9.76
C LEU A 37 -14.57 -4.49 11.20
N GLY A 38 -14.39 -5.81 11.35
CA GLY A 38 -14.26 -6.47 12.65
C GLY A 38 -12.91 -6.21 13.33
N ASP A 39 -12.62 -6.98 14.37
CA ASP A 39 -11.37 -6.84 15.12
C ASP A 39 -10.15 -7.08 14.22
N VAL A 40 -9.22 -6.12 14.23
CA VAL A 40 -7.93 -6.25 13.56
C VAL A 40 -6.96 -6.88 14.56
N PRO A 41 -6.46 -8.10 14.33
CA PRO A 41 -5.52 -8.73 15.25
C PRO A 41 -4.22 -7.92 15.30
N GLY A 42 -3.89 -7.41 16.49
CA GLY A 42 -2.69 -6.62 16.74
C GLY A 42 -1.40 -7.44 16.85
N SER A 43 -1.27 -8.52 16.08
CA SER A 43 -0.07 -9.34 16.07
C SER A 43 1.04 -8.65 15.26
N LEU A 44 2.28 -8.77 15.73
CA LEU A 44 3.42 -8.35 14.94
C LEU A 44 3.59 -9.31 13.75
N PRO A 45 3.90 -8.82 12.54
CA PRO A 45 4.18 -9.68 11.40
C PRO A 45 5.36 -10.60 11.74
N SER A 46 5.10 -11.90 11.75
CA SER A 46 6.18 -12.89 11.88
C SER A 46 7.04 -12.83 10.63
N ILE A 47 8.36 -12.81 10.79
CA ILE A 47 9.28 -12.91 9.65
C ILE A 47 9.12 -14.31 9.07
N VAL A 48 8.84 -14.41 7.78
CA VAL A 48 8.67 -15.67 7.05
C VAL A 48 9.67 -15.72 5.91
N LEU A 49 10.28 -16.89 5.71
CA LEU A 49 11.20 -17.11 4.59
C LEU A 49 10.39 -17.42 3.32
N PRO A 50 10.66 -16.74 2.20
CA PRO A 50 10.01 -17.04 0.94
C PRO A 50 10.42 -18.43 0.43
N SER A 51 9.45 -19.21 -0.04
CA SER A 51 9.70 -20.50 -0.69
C SER A 51 10.09 -20.27 -2.16
N PHE A 52 11.09 -21.03 -2.64
CA PHE A 52 11.53 -20.96 -4.02
C PHE A 52 10.86 -22.06 -4.84
N HIS A 53 10.02 -21.68 -5.81
CA HIS A 53 9.42 -22.59 -6.78
C HIS A 53 9.89 -22.28 -8.20
N THR A 54 10.13 -23.33 -8.98
CA THR A 54 10.56 -23.23 -10.39
C THR A 54 9.51 -22.57 -11.28
N SER A 55 8.22 -22.66 -10.94
CA SER A 55 7.14 -21.97 -11.67
C SER A 55 7.24 -20.44 -11.61
N ALA A 56 7.86 -19.88 -10.56
CA ALA A 56 8.01 -18.43 -10.39
C ALA A 56 8.94 -17.77 -11.42
N PHE A 57 9.75 -18.56 -12.14
CA PHE A 57 10.63 -18.04 -13.19
C PHE A 57 9.86 -17.50 -14.40
N ASN A 58 8.70 -18.06 -14.72
CA ASN A 58 7.86 -17.57 -15.82
C ASN A 58 7.23 -16.21 -15.49
N ASP A 59 6.83 -16.03 -14.23
CA ASP A 59 6.21 -14.78 -13.76
C ASP A 59 7.22 -13.62 -13.64
N LEU A 60 8.52 -13.93 -13.63
CA LEU A 60 9.58 -12.93 -13.55
C LEU A 60 9.56 -11.96 -14.74
N PHE A 61 9.16 -12.41 -15.92
CA PHE A 61 9.02 -11.55 -17.10
C PHE A 61 7.90 -10.51 -16.92
N GLY A 62 6.76 -10.90 -16.34
CA GLY A 62 5.67 -9.97 -16.02
C GLY A 62 6.07 -8.99 -14.92
N ALA A 63 6.74 -9.49 -13.87
CA ALA A 63 7.23 -8.68 -12.76
C ALA A 63 8.28 -7.64 -13.21
N ALA A 64 9.16 -8.00 -14.16
CA ALA A 64 10.14 -7.08 -14.72
C ALA A 64 9.49 -5.86 -15.39
N GLY A 65 8.36 -6.05 -16.09
CA GLY A 65 7.61 -4.94 -16.68
C GLY A 65 7.11 -3.94 -15.63
N ILE A 66 6.52 -4.47 -14.55
CA ILE A 66 6.03 -3.65 -13.42
C ILE A 66 7.19 -2.91 -12.75
N MET A 67 8.33 -3.59 -12.56
CA MET A 67 9.53 -3.01 -11.98
C MET A 67 10.08 -1.85 -12.80
N VAL A 68 10.15 -1.98 -14.12
CA VAL A 68 10.60 -0.90 -15.02
C VAL A 68 9.67 0.31 -14.94
N VAL A 69 8.35 0.10 -14.99
CA VAL A 69 7.36 1.19 -14.90
C VAL A 69 7.45 1.90 -13.56
N SER A 70 7.50 1.13 -12.47
CA SER A 70 7.61 1.66 -11.10
C SER A 70 8.90 2.47 -10.90
N PHE A 71 10.06 1.90 -11.27
CA PHE A 71 11.36 2.57 -11.18
C PHE A 71 11.40 3.86 -12.01
N THR A 72 10.90 3.82 -13.25
CA THR A 72 10.86 4.98 -14.13
C THR A 72 10.03 6.10 -13.51
N SER A 73 8.83 5.79 -13.00
CA SER A 73 7.97 6.79 -12.36
C SER A 73 8.62 7.40 -11.10
N GLY A 74 9.33 6.59 -10.30
CA GLY A 74 10.07 7.01 -9.12
C GLY A 74 11.23 7.95 -9.46
N VAL A 75 12.11 7.56 -10.40
CA VAL A 75 13.27 8.37 -10.81
C VAL A 75 12.85 9.67 -11.48
N LEU A 76 11.77 9.68 -12.27
CA LEU A 76 11.23 10.91 -12.85
C LEU A 76 10.78 11.89 -11.77
N THR A 77 10.13 11.37 -10.72
CA THR A 77 9.72 12.17 -9.56
C THR A 77 10.94 12.68 -8.80
N ALA A 78 11.91 11.81 -8.49
CA ALA A 78 13.14 12.18 -7.82
C ALA A 78 13.91 13.27 -8.58
N LYS A 79 14.04 13.15 -9.90
CA LYS A 79 14.67 14.17 -10.77
C LYS A 79 13.90 15.48 -10.79
N SER A 80 12.57 15.45 -10.67
CA SER A 80 11.75 16.67 -10.55
C SER A 80 12.08 17.43 -9.26
N PHE A 81 12.22 16.72 -8.15
CA PHE A 81 12.65 17.31 -6.87
C PHE A 81 14.10 17.77 -6.90
N ALA A 82 15.02 16.98 -7.46
CA ALA A 82 16.43 17.33 -7.60
C ALA A 82 16.63 18.64 -8.36
N ARG A 83 15.91 18.84 -9.47
CA ARG A 83 15.95 20.10 -10.23
C ARG A 83 15.43 21.30 -9.43
N ARG A 84 14.45 21.09 -8.55
CA ARG A 84 13.94 22.15 -7.67
C ARG A 84 14.87 22.48 -6.51
N ASN A 85 15.58 21.48 -5.99
CA ASN A 85 16.40 21.56 -4.78
C ASN A 85 17.92 21.62 -5.06
N GLY A 86 18.34 21.56 -6.33
CA GLY A 86 19.74 21.75 -6.75
C GLY A 86 20.69 20.57 -6.48
N TYR A 87 20.18 19.34 -6.35
CA TYR A 87 21.01 18.13 -6.17
C TYR A 87 20.89 17.17 -7.36
N GLU A 88 21.85 16.25 -7.50
CA GLU A 88 21.81 15.21 -8.54
C GLU A 88 21.22 13.89 -8.01
N VAL A 89 20.48 13.19 -8.87
CA VAL A 89 19.91 11.87 -8.56
C VAL A 89 20.73 10.78 -9.22
N ASN A 90 21.28 9.87 -8.42
CA ASN A 90 21.97 8.68 -8.91
C ASN A 90 20.97 7.53 -9.12
N ALA A 91 20.67 7.22 -10.38
CA ALA A 91 19.71 6.18 -10.73
C ALA A 91 20.11 4.78 -10.21
N ASN A 92 21.41 4.48 -10.11
CA ASN A 92 21.85 3.18 -9.60
C ASN A 92 21.56 3.04 -8.10
N GLN A 93 21.74 4.11 -7.33
CA GLN A 93 21.45 4.11 -5.90
C GLN A 93 19.94 4.00 -5.64
N GLU A 94 19.12 4.70 -6.43
CA GLU A 94 17.66 4.57 -6.38
C GLU A 94 17.20 3.14 -6.70
N LEU A 95 17.83 2.49 -7.69
CA LEU A 95 17.51 1.12 -8.10
C LEU A 95 17.85 0.11 -6.99
N ILE A 96 19.05 0.24 -6.40
CA ILE A 96 19.48 -0.61 -5.28
C ILE A 96 18.56 -0.40 -4.07
N GLY A 97 18.19 0.86 -3.77
CA GLY A 97 17.25 1.17 -2.69
C GLY A 97 15.88 0.54 -2.91
N LEU A 98 15.32 0.67 -4.11
CA LEU A 98 14.04 0.07 -4.49
C LEU A 98 14.10 -1.46 -4.39
N GLY A 99 15.17 -2.08 -4.89
CA GLY A 99 15.38 -3.53 -4.79
C GLY A 99 15.47 -4.02 -3.35
N ALA A 100 16.28 -3.35 -2.52
CA ALA A 100 16.43 -3.67 -1.11
C ALA A 100 15.10 -3.58 -0.34
N CYS A 101 14.31 -2.52 -0.58
CA CYS A 101 12.98 -2.39 0.02
C CYS A 101 12.06 -3.55 -0.37
N ASN A 102 12.02 -3.94 -1.65
CA ASN A 102 11.19 -5.07 -2.09
C ASN A 102 11.64 -6.40 -1.47
N LEU A 103 12.95 -6.63 -1.31
CA LEU A 103 13.47 -7.83 -0.64
C LEU A 103 13.07 -7.87 0.85
N VAL A 104 13.14 -6.74 1.55
CA VAL A 104 12.68 -6.64 2.95
C VAL A 104 11.18 -6.87 3.06
N SER A 105 10.40 -6.35 2.11
CA SER A 105 8.95 -6.61 2.03
C SER A 105 8.63 -8.10 1.84
N CYS A 106 9.45 -8.85 1.10
CA CYS A 106 9.27 -10.30 0.97
C CYS A 106 9.47 -11.06 2.29
N LEU A 107 10.31 -10.54 3.20
CA LEU A 107 10.56 -11.15 4.52
C LEU A 107 9.47 -10.85 5.53
N THR A 108 8.72 -9.77 5.31
CA THR A 108 7.63 -9.34 6.17
C THR A 108 6.32 -9.69 5.47
N PRO A 109 5.68 -10.84 5.74
CA PRO A 109 4.32 -11.07 5.25
C PRO A 109 3.45 -9.91 5.74
N GLY A 110 3.01 -9.08 4.79
CA GLY A 110 2.03 -8.04 5.05
C GLY A 110 0.76 -8.73 5.53
N CYS A 111 0.46 -8.60 6.82
CA CYS A 111 -0.62 -9.27 7.53
C CYS A 111 -0.35 -10.75 7.92
N PRO A 112 -0.02 -11.03 9.19
CA PRO A 112 -0.06 -12.39 9.72
C PRO A 112 -1.52 -12.74 10.05
N GLY A 113 -2.19 -13.38 9.10
CA GLY A 113 -3.56 -13.86 9.27
C GLY A 113 -4.06 -14.39 7.95
N ASP A 114 -4.06 -15.72 7.82
CA ASP A 114 -5.00 -16.49 7.01
C ASP A 114 -5.60 -15.80 5.77
N ARG A 115 -5.00 -16.09 4.60
CA ARG A 115 -5.55 -15.92 3.25
C ARG A 115 -5.68 -14.47 2.75
N CYS A 116 -4.62 -13.98 2.11
CA CYS A 116 -4.79 -13.18 0.89
C CYS A 116 -4.97 -14.11 -0.31
N GLY A 117 -6.12 -14.78 -0.37
CA GLY A 117 -6.71 -15.19 -1.64
C GLY A 117 -7.51 -14.01 -2.17
N PHE A 118 -6.87 -13.09 -2.90
CA PHE A 118 -7.58 -12.19 -3.81
C PHE A 118 -7.72 -12.93 -5.14
N GLU A 119 -8.47 -14.04 -5.10
CA GLU A 119 -8.87 -14.79 -6.27
C GLU A 119 -10.16 -15.53 -5.93
N ASP A 120 -11.26 -14.78 -5.87
CA ASP A 120 -12.62 -15.31 -6.03
C ASP A 120 -13.47 -14.20 -6.66
N GLY A 121 -13.27 -14.03 -7.97
CA GLY A 121 -14.30 -13.50 -8.84
C GLY A 121 -15.27 -14.63 -9.19
N GLY A 122 -16.52 -14.51 -8.72
CA GLY A 122 -17.67 -15.26 -9.22
C GLY A 122 -18.38 -16.16 -8.21
N GLN A 123 -19.34 -15.59 -7.47
CA GLN A 123 -20.78 -15.74 -7.73
C GLN A 123 -21.53 -14.54 -7.15
#